data_AF-A0AAD1I082-F1
#
_entry.id   AF-A0AAD1I082-F1
#
_cell.length_a   1.000
_cell.length_b   1.000
_cell.length_c   1.000
_cell.angle_alpha   90.00
_cell.angle_beta   90.00
_cell.angle_gamma   90.00
#
_symmetry.space_group_name_H-M   'P 1'
#
loop_
_entity.id
_entity.type
_entity.pdbx_description
1 polymer ?
#
loop_
_entity_poly.entity_id
_entity_poly.type
_entity_poly.pdbx_seq_one_letter_code
_entity_poly.pdbx_strand_id
1 'polypeptide(L)'
;MTTIKRFLCGATVAGLVAGTGAAVGTQVGLSTLSAEWMLAAEHVLLLGTDGTNLDKILEYASGDDSGFKMLMDRGVTAATSILGHQTMSTPSWSTILTGVWDDKHGVVSNIYRPEPYTTWPSVFNLIEYNKPEIDTTVISGRGLFTEMASTGGYPADNIIAITGGSSSAEMDALATEATVAKILSTTDNPDLSTFIFAYQSQVDHAGHSFSGGSEEYAQAVINVGANFKQILEAVAQAEAATGDRWTIIAVTDHGHQQTVTLPGFSLGHGFQSPNETSSFIMFSLAGNEAQAGGQNLSYQTVDITPTILQAFGIPMRADFDGVPMQSDPEILDSFVMPVDLKQALTDAINSFGYPNIGTDIMLSLRALAGGAGFFIESYLLPPISNYLQTIIDQDIFLISGLAQGAQWVLNTVGGVVADVATDLGRAVGYLTGAGVIAPNDAPLPLPGVAEYTGSLEALLADHAVVAPDLGDSDLPALVDLDTLLG
;
A
#
# COMPACT_ATOMS: atom_id res chain seq x y z
N MET A 1 16.92 -3.77 67.20
CA MET A 1 15.69 -3.23 66.57
C MET A 1 16.00 -3.02 65.11
N THR A 2 15.46 -3.91 64.31
CA THR A 2 15.60 -4.07 62.86
C THR A 2 14.63 -3.16 62.13
N THR A 3 15.08 -2.51 61.06
CA THR A 3 14.19 -2.05 59.99
C THR A 3 14.83 -2.37 58.65
N ILE A 4 14.19 -3.34 57.98
CA ILE A 4 14.59 -4.01 56.76
C ILE A 4 14.03 -3.23 55.55
N LYS A 5 14.84 -3.18 54.48
CA LYS A 5 14.52 -2.66 53.14
C LYS A 5 13.31 -3.39 52.54
N ARG A 6 12.35 -2.64 51.98
CA ARG A 6 11.29 -3.17 51.12
C ARG A 6 11.72 -3.07 49.65
N PHE A 7 12.13 -4.20 49.08
CA PHE A 7 11.91 -4.53 47.67
C PHE A 7 10.61 -5.34 47.61
N LEU A 8 9.68 -4.98 46.74
CA LEU A 8 8.48 -5.78 46.45
C LEU A 8 8.54 -6.21 44.99
N CYS A 9 9.10 -7.39 44.76
CA CYS A 9 8.62 -8.29 43.71
C CYS A 9 7.46 -9.08 44.33
N GLY A 10 6.28 -9.05 43.69
CA GLY A 10 5.11 -9.83 44.11
C GLY A 10 4.71 -10.77 42.98
N ALA A 11 5.25 -11.98 43.02
CA ALA A 11 4.81 -13.12 42.23
C ALA A 11 3.39 -13.55 42.63
N THR A 12 2.57 -13.87 41.64
CA THR A 12 1.20 -14.35 41.83
C THR A 12 1.22 -15.80 42.30
N VAL A 13 0.70 -16.05 43.50
CA VAL A 13 0.52 -17.38 44.10
C VAL A 13 -0.83 -17.95 43.66
N ALA A 14 -0.81 -19.11 42.99
CA ALA A 14 -2.00 -19.91 42.71
C ALA A 14 -2.48 -20.62 43.99
N GLY A 15 -3.70 -20.34 44.43
CA GLY A 15 -4.37 -21.04 45.52
C GLY A 15 -5.38 -22.07 44.98
N LEU A 16 -5.15 -23.34 45.28
CA LEU A 16 -6.10 -24.44 45.04
C LEU A 16 -7.12 -24.50 46.20
N VAL A 17 -8.42 -24.47 45.90
CA VAL A 17 -9.48 -24.90 46.83
C VAL A 17 -10.26 -26.03 46.16
N ALA A 18 -10.26 -27.19 46.83
CA ALA A 18 -11.05 -28.35 46.43
C ALA A 18 -12.52 -28.18 46.88
N GLY A 19 -13.45 -28.29 45.94
CA GLY A 19 -14.88 -28.34 46.17
C GLY A 19 -15.55 -29.24 45.13
N THR A 20 -16.22 -30.27 45.60
CA THR A 20 -16.80 -31.38 44.85
C THR A 20 -18.06 -31.00 44.06
N GLY A 21 -18.14 -31.42 42.79
CA GLY A 21 -19.38 -31.89 42.16
C GLY A 21 -20.11 -30.96 41.20
N ALA A 22 -19.69 -30.95 39.94
CA ALA A 22 -20.54 -30.97 38.74
C ALA A 22 -19.63 -31.26 37.53
N ALA A 23 -20.04 -32.16 36.64
CA ALA A 23 -19.31 -32.44 35.41
C ALA A 23 -19.37 -31.21 34.50
N VAL A 24 -18.32 -30.39 34.55
CA VAL A 24 -17.99 -29.38 33.55
C VAL A 24 -16.70 -29.88 32.92
N GLY A 25 -16.70 -30.02 31.59
CA GLY A 25 -15.54 -30.47 30.83
C GLY A 25 -14.30 -29.72 31.27
N THR A 26 -13.19 -30.44 31.38
CA THR A 26 -11.87 -29.86 31.62
C THR A 26 -11.67 -28.67 30.69
N GLN A 27 -11.66 -27.45 31.25
CA GLN A 27 -10.98 -26.35 30.58
C GLN A 27 -9.56 -26.84 30.35
N VAL A 28 -9.23 -27.09 29.09
CA VAL A 28 -7.85 -27.23 28.64
C VAL A 28 -7.19 -25.93 29.09
N GLY A 29 -6.35 -26.03 30.12
CA GLY A 29 -5.64 -24.88 30.65
C GLY A 29 -4.90 -24.19 29.51
N LEU A 30 -4.84 -22.84 29.58
CA LEU A 30 -3.99 -22.00 28.75
C LEU A 30 -2.66 -22.73 28.53
N SER A 31 -2.54 -23.36 27.36
CA SER A 31 -1.42 -24.20 27.05
C SER A 31 -0.22 -23.29 26.88
N THR A 32 0.95 -23.84 27.13
CA THR A 32 2.28 -23.25 26.98
C THR A 32 2.55 -22.58 25.63
N LEU A 33 1.62 -22.64 24.67
CA LEU A 33 1.61 -21.91 23.42
C LEU A 33 1.61 -20.39 23.60
N SER A 34 1.12 -19.84 24.73
CA SER A 34 0.98 -18.38 24.88
C SER A 34 2.29 -17.61 25.16
N ALA A 35 3.40 -18.30 25.43
CA ALA A 35 4.69 -17.66 25.73
C ALA A 35 5.66 -17.73 24.54
N GLU A 36 5.50 -18.71 23.64
CA GLU A 36 6.35 -18.87 22.45
C GLU A 36 5.99 -17.84 21.35
N TRP A 37 4.71 -17.53 21.14
CA TRP A 37 4.32 -16.45 20.19
C TRP A 37 4.75 -15.05 20.65
N MET A 38 4.91 -14.84 21.97
CA MET A 38 5.39 -13.58 22.54
C MET A 38 6.91 -13.38 22.36
N LEU A 39 7.63 -14.42 21.93
CA LEU A 39 9.08 -14.43 21.72
C LEU A 39 9.48 -14.63 20.25
N ALA A 40 8.56 -15.08 19.39
CA ALA A 40 8.81 -15.27 17.96
C ALA A 40 8.89 -13.92 17.24
N ALA A 41 9.78 -13.82 16.25
CA ALA A 41 9.82 -12.66 15.38
C ALA A 41 8.55 -12.60 14.51
N GLU A 42 7.97 -11.42 14.38
CA GLU A 42 6.88 -11.20 13.42
C GLU A 42 7.52 -10.87 12.07
N HIS A 43 7.21 -11.67 11.05
CA HIS A 43 7.67 -11.41 9.69
C HIS A 43 6.48 -11.15 8.78
N VAL A 44 6.50 -10.01 8.10
CA VAL A 44 5.46 -9.61 7.14
C VAL A 44 6.05 -9.46 5.75
N LEU A 45 5.51 -10.20 4.78
CA LEU A 45 5.89 -10.14 3.38
C LEU A 45 4.74 -9.59 2.52
N LEU A 46 4.95 -8.44 1.91
CA LEU A 46 4.07 -7.88 0.87
C LEU A 46 4.65 -8.23 -0.51
N LEU A 47 3.91 -9.03 -1.28
CA LEU A 47 4.21 -9.39 -2.66
C LEU A 47 3.33 -8.58 -3.60
N GLY A 48 3.95 -7.71 -4.39
CA GLY A 48 3.29 -6.97 -5.43
C GLY A 48 3.48 -7.56 -6.81
N THR A 49 2.42 -7.63 -7.60
CA THR A 49 2.48 -7.90 -9.04
C THR A 49 1.69 -6.82 -9.78
N ASP A 50 2.30 -6.16 -10.75
CA ASP A 50 1.68 -5.03 -11.45
C ASP A 50 0.65 -5.52 -12.49
N GLY A 51 -0.50 -4.85 -12.56
CA GLY A 51 -1.47 -5.01 -13.63
C GLY A 51 -1.98 -6.43 -13.85
N THR A 52 -2.05 -7.27 -12.81
CA THR A 52 -2.32 -8.71 -12.91
C THR A 52 -3.79 -9.05 -12.63
N ASN A 53 -4.53 -9.50 -13.64
CA ASN A 53 -5.91 -9.90 -13.43
C ASN A 53 -6.05 -11.29 -12.76
N LEU A 54 -6.91 -11.38 -11.74
CA LEU A 54 -7.17 -12.61 -11.01
C LEU A 54 -7.76 -13.73 -11.87
N ASP A 55 -8.61 -13.41 -12.86
CA ASP A 55 -9.16 -14.41 -13.77
C ASP A 55 -8.06 -15.14 -14.55
N LYS A 56 -6.98 -14.43 -14.93
CA LYS A 56 -5.81 -15.01 -15.61
C LYS A 56 -4.96 -15.86 -14.68
N ILE A 57 -4.86 -15.51 -13.40
CA ILE A 57 -4.25 -16.39 -12.40
C ILE A 57 -5.06 -17.68 -12.27
N LEU A 58 -6.39 -17.57 -12.15
CA LEU A 58 -7.27 -18.73 -12.02
C LEU A 58 -7.23 -19.61 -13.29
N GLU A 59 -7.06 -19.02 -14.46
CA GLU A 59 -6.99 -19.74 -15.74
C GLU A 59 -5.64 -20.44 -15.95
N TYR A 60 -4.53 -19.73 -15.73
CA TYR A 60 -3.20 -20.16 -16.19
C TYR A 60 -2.22 -20.53 -15.07
N ALA A 61 -2.40 -20.01 -13.86
CA ALA A 61 -1.45 -20.14 -12.76
C ALA A 61 -2.10 -20.68 -11.46
N SER A 62 -3.06 -21.60 -11.60
CA SER A 62 -3.73 -22.27 -10.48
C SER A 62 -3.22 -23.70 -10.21
N GLY A 63 -2.07 -24.09 -10.79
CA GLY A 63 -1.41 -25.39 -10.60
C GLY A 63 -0.39 -25.40 -9.47
N ASP A 64 0.13 -26.58 -9.12
CA ASP A 64 1.09 -26.80 -8.02
C ASP A 64 2.49 -26.18 -8.27
N ASP A 65 2.74 -25.68 -9.48
CA ASP A 65 3.92 -24.92 -9.88
C ASP A 65 3.79 -23.40 -9.65
N SER A 66 2.66 -22.94 -9.13
CA SER A 66 2.37 -21.52 -8.91
C SER A 66 2.31 -21.13 -7.43
N GLY A 67 3.02 -20.06 -7.08
CA GLY A 67 2.95 -19.44 -5.77
C GLY A 67 1.59 -18.79 -5.49
N PHE A 68 0.85 -18.36 -6.52
CA PHE A 68 -0.55 -17.93 -6.34
C PHE A 68 -1.41 -19.07 -5.82
N LYS A 69 -1.23 -20.29 -6.36
CA LYS A 69 -1.93 -21.48 -5.87
C LYS A 69 -1.53 -21.80 -4.43
N MET A 70 -0.24 -21.74 -4.10
CA MET A 70 0.24 -21.92 -2.72
C MET A 70 -0.43 -20.94 -1.76
N LEU A 71 -0.53 -19.65 -2.14
CA LEU A 71 -1.20 -18.62 -1.33
C LEU A 71 -2.69 -18.86 -1.17
N MET A 72 -3.40 -19.20 -2.26
CA MET A 72 -4.81 -19.58 -2.20
C MET A 72 -5.04 -20.77 -1.27
N ASP A 73 -4.15 -21.76 -1.29
CA ASP A 73 -4.25 -22.97 -0.46
C ASP A 73 -3.95 -22.73 1.02
N ARG A 74 -3.07 -21.77 1.35
CA ARG A 74 -2.64 -21.50 2.75
C ARG A 74 -3.31 -20.27 3.37
N GLY A 75 -4.15 -19.55 2.64
CA GLY A 75 -4.69 -18.26 3.05
C GLY A 75 -6.13 -18.04 2.60
N VAL A 76 -6.54 -16.77 2.70
CA VAL A 76 -7.85 -16.27 2.29
C VAL A 76 -7.66 -15.41 1.04
N THR A 77 -8.47 -15.66 0.02
CA THR A 77 -8.39 -14.91 -1.24
C THR A 77 -9.60 -14.01 -1.42
N ALA A 78 -9.41 -12.75 -1.75
CA ALA A 78 -10.47 -11.84 -2.14
C ALA A 78 -10.28 -11.45 -3.60
N ALA A 79 -11.33 -11.62 -4.40
CA ALA A 79 -11.48 -10.89 -5.65
C ALA A 79 -11.92 -9.48 -5.26
N THR A 80 -11.08 -8.48 -5.51
CA THR A 80 -11.35 -7.09 -5.10
C THR A 80 -11.55 -6.21 -6.34
N SER A 81 -12.10 -5.01 -6.15
CA SER A 81 -12.21 -4.03 -7.21
C SER A 81 -11.86 -2.66 -6.68
N ILE A 82 -11.01 -1.94 -7.41
CA ILE A 82 -10.68 -0.53 -7.15
C ILE A 82 -11.63 0.41 -7.91
N LEU A 83 -12.87 0.00 -8.12
CA LEU A 83 -13.90 0.78 -8.80
C LEU A 83 -14.08 2.14 -8.13
N GLY A 84 -13.95 3.24 -8.89
CA GLY A 84 -14.00 4.59 -8.35
C GLY A 84 -12.63 5.17 -7.95
N HIS A 85 -11.56 4.38 -8.06
CA HIS A 85 -10.17 4.80 -7.93
C HIS A 85 -9.43 4.72 -9.28
N GLN A 86 -8.33 5.46 -9.45
CA GLN A 86 -7.56 5.39 -10.69
C GLN A 86 -6.90 4.02 -10.86
N THR A 87 -7.05 3.42 -12.04
CA THR A 87 -6.35 2.19 -12.43
C THR A 87 -4.98 2.54 -13.00
N MET A 88 -4.13 3.19 -12.20
CA MET A 88 -2.75 3.50 -12.57
C MET A 88 -1.83 3.09 -11.43
N SER A 89 -0.66 2.57 -11.77
CA SER A 89 0.22 1.95 -10.78
C SER A 89 0.57 2.89 -9.63
N THR A 90 1.00 4.13 -9.89
CA THR A 90 1.50 5.01 -8.82
C THR A 90 0.40 5.49 -7.86
N PRO A 91 -0.80 5.91 -8.31
CA PRO A 91 -1.95 6.10 -7.43
C PRO A 91 -2.33 4.86 -6.61
N SER A 92 -2.48 3.69 -7.25
CA SER A 92 -2.87 2.46 -6.57
C SER A 92 -1.83 2.00 -5.54
N TRP A 93 -0.55 2.01 -5.88
CA TRP A 93 0.52 1.68 -4.94
C TRP A 93 0.67 2.71 -3.82
N SER A 94 0.36 3.98 -4.07
CA SER A 94 0.28 4.98 -3.01
C SER A 94 -0.82 4.61 -2.02
N THR A 95 -1.98 4.18 -2.50
CA THR A 95 -3.06 3.66 -1.64
C THR A 95 -2.59 2.47 -0.82
N ILE A 96 -2.00 1.45 -1.46
CA ILE A 96 -1.50 0.23 -0.80
C ILE A 96 -0.53 0.56 0.32
N LEU A 97 0.43 1.46 0.07
CA LEU A 97 1.55 1.75 0.95
C LEU A 97 1.29 2.90 1.93
N THR A 98 0.15 3.59 1.86
CA THR A 98 -0.21 4.66 2.81
C THR A 98 -1.51 4.41 3.57
N GLY A 99 -2.37 3.49 3.09
CA GLY A 99 -3.65 3.17 3.75
C GLY A 99 -4.75 4.22 3.57
N VAL A 100 -4.62 5.10 2.57
CA VAL A 100 -5.62 6.11 2.21
C VAL A 100 -5.87 6.14 0.70
N TRP A 101 -7.04 6.59 0.27
CA TRP A 101 -7.39 6.71 -1.16
C TRP A 101 -6.82 7.98 -1.81
N ASP A 102 -7.00 8.11 -3.12
CA ASP A 102 -6.48 9.23 -3.93
C ASP A 102 -7.15 10.57 -3.66
N ASP A 103 -8.35 10.59 -3.08
CA ASP A 103 -8.99 11.80 -2.56
C ASP A 103 -8.26 12.41 -1.35
N LYS A 104 -7.40 11.61 -0.68
CA LYS A 104 -6.47 12.04 0.38
C LYS A 104 -5.05 12.22 -0.12
N HIS A 105 -4.42 11.18 -0.66
CA HIS A 105 -2.99 11.27 -1.02
C HIS A 105 -2.75 12.12 -2.28
N GLY A 106 -3.76 12.34 -3.14
CA GLY A 106 -3.68 13.27 -4.28
C GLY A 106 -2.70 12.90 -5.37
N VAL A 107 -2.22 11.64 -5.38
CA VAL A 107 -1.33 11.12 -6.42
C VAL A 107 -2.19 10.74 -7.62
N VAL A 108 -1.92 11.36 -8.76
CA VAL A 108 -2.76 11.22 -9.96
C VAL A 108 -1.99 10.89 -11.24
N SER A 109 -0.67 10.65 -11.13
CA SER A 109 0.25 10.42 -12.24
C SER A 109 1.23 9.32 -11.89
N ASN A 110 1.75 8.64 -12.91
CA ASN A 110 2.87 7.71 -12.75
C ASN A 110 4.25 8.38 -12.60
N ILE A 111 4.29 9.71 -12.71
CA ILE A 111 5.48 10.50 -12.41
C ILE A 111 5.59 10.68 -10.89
N TYR A 112 6.69 10.18 -10.33
CA TYR A 112 6.96 10.25 -8.91
C TYR A 112 7.11 11.69 -8.41
N ARG A 113 6.67 11.93 -7.18
CA ARG A 113 7.00 13.14 -6.42
C ARG A 113 6.92 12.87 -4.91
N PRO A 114 7.77 13.49 -4.08
CA PRO A 114 7.87 13.14 -2.67
C PRO A 114 6.79 13.75 -1.77
N GLU A 115 6.19 14.89 -2.14
CA GLU A 115 5.36 15.71 -1.24
C GLU A 115 4.15 14.98 -0.64
N PRO A 116 3.38 14.19 -1.42
CA PRO A 116 2.27 13.40 -0.86
C PRO A 116 2.68 12.50 0.29
N TYR A 117 3.86 11.89 0.21
CA TYR A 117 4.35 10.92 1.18
C TYR A 117 4.93 11.56 2.44
N THR A 118 5.15 12.88 2.43
CA THR A 118 5.44 13.64 3.65
C THR A 118 4.17 13.96 4.44
N THR A 119 3.04 14.09 3.75
CA THR A 119 1.72 14.35 4.36
C THR A 119 1.06 13.06 4.81
N TRP A 120 1.18 12.02 3.96
CA TRP A 120 0.65 10.68 4.16
C TRP A 120 1.84 9.71 4.22
N PRO A 121 2.40 9.45 5.42
CA PRO A 121 3.59 8.63 5.56
C PRO A 121 3.34 7.21 5.04
N SER A 122 4.34 6.66 4.35
CA SER A 122 4.29 5.28 3.90
C SER A 122 4.35 4.31 5.09
N VAL A 123 3.94 3.06 4.85
CA VAL A 123 4.06 1.95 5.82
C VAL A 123 5.49 1.81 6.35
N PHE A 124 6.51 2.07 5.52
CA PHE A 124 7.91 2.11 5.96
C PHE A 124 8.14 3.18 7.02
N ASN A 125 7.76 4.42 6.75
CA ASN A 125 7.92 5.50 7.72
C ASN A 125 7.14 5.24 9.02
N LEU A 126 5.96 4.64 8.91
CA LEU A 126 5.15 4.29 10.07
C LEU A 126 5.77 3.17 10.92
N ILE A 127 6.38 2.16 10.29
CA ILE A 127 7.11 1.10 10.99
C ILE A 127 8.36 1.68 11.64
N GLU A 128 9.22 2.33 10.86
CA GLU A 128 10.50 2.90 11.31
C GLU A 128 10.34 3.93 12.43
N TYR A 129 9.26 4.71 12.40
CA TYR A 129 8.96 5.66 13.47
C TYR A 129 8.56 4.98 14.78
N ASN A 130 7.65 4.01 14.73
CA ASN A 130 7.04 3.42 15.92
C ASN A 130 7.87 2.27 16.51
N LYS A 131 8.59 1.54 15.65
CA LYS A 131 9.34 0.33 15.95
C LYS A 131 10.60 0.24 15.06
N PRO A 132 11.60 1.12 15.27
CA PRO A 132 12.85 1.14 14.51
C PRO A 132 13.70 -0.13 14.67
N GLU A 133 13.31 -1.04 15.55
CA GLU A 133 13.90 -2.37 15.67
C GLU A 133 13.41 -3.38 14.61
N ILE A 134 12.33 -3.09 13.87
CA ILE A 134 11.85 -3.95 12.78
C ILE A 134 12.68 -3.67 11.54
N ASP A 135 13.30 -4.71 10.98
CA ASP A 135 14.12 -4.61 9.78
C ASP A 135 13.25 -4.47 8.53
N THR A 136 13.16 -3.24 7.99
CA THR A 136 12.33 -2.97 6.82
C THR A 136 13.13 -3.06 5.50
N THR A 137 12.51 -3.63 4.47
CA THR A 137 13.17 -3.85 3.18
C THR A 137 12.21 -3.61 2.02
N VAL A 138 12.67 -2.87 1.02
CA VAL A 138 12.02 -2.80 -0.31
C VAL A 138 12.93 -3.42 -1.37
N ILE A 139 12.35 -4.22 -2.26
CA ILE A 139 13.04 -4.89 -3.36
C ILE A 139 12.24 -4.64 -4.63
N SER A 140 12.79 -3.84 -5.55
CA SER A 140 12.08 -3.52 -6.79
C SER A 140 13.01 -3.11 -7.92
N GLY A 141 12.63 -3.48 -9.14
CA GLY A 141 13.21 -2.94 -10.36
C GLY A 141 12.62 -1.61 -10.82
N ARG A 142 11.53 -1.16 -10.17
CA ARG A 142 10.88 0.11 -10.47
C ARG A 142 11.27 1.15 -9.42
N GLY A 143 12.03 2.16 -9.87
CA GLY A 143 12.62 3.20 -9.00
C GLY A 143 11.62 3.90 -8.09
N LEU A 144 10.37 4.05 -8.52
CA LEU A 144 9.28 4.60 -7.73
C LEU A 144 9.21 4.03 -6.30
N PHE A 145 9.30 2.71 -6.16
CA PHE A 145 9.12 2.07 -4.85
C PHE A 145 10.31 2.31 -3.93
N THR A 146 11.51 2.33 -4.51
CA THR A 146 12.74 2.71 -3.79
C THR A 146 12.73 4.19 -3.39
N GLU A 147 12.12 5.06 -4.19
CA GLU A 147 11.95 6.48 -3.89
C GLU A 147 10.89 6.70 -2.80
N MET A 148 9.75 5.98 -2.84
CA MET A 148 8.74 6.01 -1.79
C MET A 148 9.26 5.48 -0.45
N ALA A 149 10.09 4.44 -0.46
CA ALA A 149 10.70 3.88 0.75
C ALA A 149 11.83 4.76 1.32
N SER A 150 12.45 5.63 0.52
CA SER A 150 13.49 6.58 0.97
C SER A 150 12.94 7.95 1.38
N THR A 151 11.67 8.24 1.07
CA THR A 151 11.06 9.54 1.32
C THR A 151 10.46 9.64 2.70
N GLY A 152 10.57 10.81 3.32
CA GLY A 152 10.09 11.08 4.67
C GLY A 152 11.24 11.19 5.67
N GLY A 153 10.90 11.22 6.96
CA GLY A 153 11.89 11.29 8.04
C GLY A 153 12.48 9.92 8.40
N TYR A 154 11.79 8.84 8.05
CA TYR A 154 12.06 7.50 8.53
C TYR A 154 12.09 6.53 7.34
N PRO A 155 13.19 6.54 6.55
CA PRO A 155 13.31 5.69 5.37
C PRO A 155 13.50 4.22 5.77
N ALA A 156 13.17 3.30 4.86
CA ALA A 156 13.40 1.88 5.07
C ALA A 156 14.88 1.54 5.27
N ASP A 157 15.18 0.56 6.13
CA ASP A 157 16.56 0.13 6.42
C ASP A 157 17.31 -0.34 5.17
N ASN A 158 16.63 -1.12 4.33
CA ASN A 158 17.22 -1.72 3.13
C ASN A 158 16.43 -1.34 1.88
N ILE A 159 17.11 -0.66 0.95
CA ILE A 159 16.54 -0.26 -0.34
C ILE A 159 17.30 -0.97 -1.45
N ILE A 160 16.73 -2.05 -1.97
CA ILE A 160 17.37 -2.91 -2.98
C ILE A 160 16.77 -2.59 -4.35
N ALA A 161 17.45 -1.70 -5.08
CA ALA A 161 17.11 -1.35 -6.45
C ALA A 161 17.66 -2.38 -7.45
N ILE A 162 16.78 -3.12 -8.13
CA ILE A 162 17.15 -4.05 -9.18
C ILE A 162 17.39 -3.29 -10.48
N THR A 163 18.65 -3.23 -10.92
CA THR A 163 19.05 -2.49 -12.13
C THR A 163 19.53 -3.40 -13.27
N GLY A 164 19.40 -4.72 -13.09
CA GLY A 164 19.77 -5.75 -14.08
C GLY A 164 18.57 -6.32 -14.84
N GLY A 165 18.87 -7.21 -15.80
CA GLY A 165 17.88 -7.82 -16.69
C GLY A 165 17.70 -7.05 -18.00
N SER A 166 17.60 -7.76 -19.11
CA SER A 166 17.33 -7.22 -20.44
C SER A 166 15.84 -7.19 -20.79
N SER A 167 15.01 -7.80 -19.94
CA SER A 167 13.55 -7.82 -20.04
C SER A 167 12.92 -7.72 -18.65
N SER A 168 11.63 -7.39 -18.57
CA SER A 168 10.88 -7.39 -17.30
C SER A 168 10.88 -8.77 -16.64
N ALA A 169 10.86 -9.85 -17.42
CA ALA A 169 10.97 -11.22 -16.91
C ALA A 169 12.31 -11.48 -16.17
N GLU A 170 13.42 -11.05 -16.77
CA GLU A 170 14.75 -11.21 -16.16
C GLU A 170 14.92 -10.31 -14.92
N MET A 171 14.35 -9.11 -14.95
CA MET A 171 14.33 -8.20 -13.80
C MET A 171 13.53 -8.79 -12.63
N ASP A 172 12.36 -9.34 -12.91
CA ASP A 172 11.48 -10.01 -11.95
C ASP A 172 12.16 -11.24 -11.33
N ALA A 173 12.94 -12.01 -12.12
CA ALA A 173 13.76 -13.11 -11.62
C ALA A 173 14.90 -12.63 -10.68
N LEU A 174 15.56 -11.51 -10.98
CA LEU A 174 16.56 -10.93 -10.09
C LEU A 174 15.94 -10.38 -8.79
N ALA A 175 14.76 -9.76 -8.87
CA ALA A 175 14.00 -9.35 -7.70
C ALA A 175 13.60 -10.55 -6.83
N THR A 176 13.22 -11.67 -7.47
CA THR A 176 12.93 -12.95 -6.80
C THR A 176 14.15 -13.48 -6.06
N GLU A 177 15.33 -13.52 -6.71
CA GLU A 177 16.59 -13.95 -6.08
C GLU A 177 16.94 -13.09 -4.86
N ALA A 178 16.85 -11.76 -4.97
CA ALA A 178 17.09 -10.84 -3.87
C ALA A 178 16.10 -11.04 -2.72
N THR A 179 14.82 -11.30 -3.03
CA THR A 179 13.78 -11.56 -2.04
C THR A 179 14.03 -12.86 -1.30
N VAL A 180 14.36 -13.95 -2.02
CA VAL A 180 14.75 -15.23 -1.42
C VAL A 180 15.96 -15.06 -0.51
N ALA A 181 16.99 -14.34 -0.96
CA ALA A 181 18.18 -14.08 -0.15
C ALA A 181 17.85 -13.32 1.15
N LYS A 182 16.99 -12.29 1.06
CA LYS A 182 16.55 -11.53 2.25
C LYS A 182 15.75 -12.40 3.22
N ILE A 183 14.81 -13.22 2.73
CA ILE A 183 14.03 -14.15 3.56
C ILE A 183 14.96 -15.15 4.27
N LEU A 184 15.89 -15.77 3.54
CA LEU A 184 16.80 -16.75 4.13
C LEU A 184 17.77 -16.11 5.14
N SER A 185 18.08 -14.82 5.01
CA SER A 185 18.90 -14.11 6.00
C SER A 185 18.24 -13.97 7.37
N THR A 186 16.91 -14.09 7.47
CA THR A 186 16.23 -14.07 8.78
C THR A 186 16.59 -15.30 9.62
N THR A 187 17.02 -16.39 8.99
CA THR A 187 17.46 -17.60 9.70
C THR A 187 18.75 -17.40 10.50
N ASP A 188 19.54 -16.37 10.16
CA ASP A 188 20.75 -16.01 10.90
C ASP A 188 20.44 -15.15 12.14
N ASN A 189 19.25 -14.55 12.23
CA ASN A 189 18.82 -13.70 13.34
C ASN A 189 17.31 -13.86 13.63
N PRO A 190 16.90 -15.01 14.22
CA PRO A 190 15.49 -15.38 14.38
C PRO A 190 14.70 -14.49 15.35
N ASP A 191 15.37 -13.60 16.09
CA ASP A 191 14.69 -12.69 17.02
C ASP A 191 14.31 -11.34 16.37
N LEU A 192 14.69 -11.12 15.10
CA LEU A 192 14.48 -9.85 14.40
C LEU A 192 13.22 -9.89 13.53
N SER A 193 12.20 -9.13 13.95
CA SER A 193 11.00 -8.92 13.12
C SER A 193 11.35 -8.20 11.82
N THR A 194 10.68 -8.53 10.72
CA THR A 194 10.97 -7.94 9.39
C THR A 194 9.72 -7.58 8.62
N PHE A 195 9.79 -6.48 7.87
CA PHE A 195 8.83 -6.15 6.84
C PHE A 195 9.53 -6.12 5.48
N ILE A 196 9.09 -6.97 4.54
CA ILE A 196 9.65 -7.03 3.18
C ILE A 196 8.54 -6.68 2.19
N PHE A 197 8.79 -5.69 1.34
CA PHE A 197 7.99 -5.45 0.14
C PHE A 197 8.80 -5.81 -1.11
N ALA A 198 8.33 -6.81 -1.86
CA ALA A 198 8.92 -7.22 -3.12
C ALA A 198 7.92 -7.06 -4.26
N TYR A 199 8.37 -6.52 -5.39
CA TYR A 199 7.51 -6.16 -6.53
C TYR A 199 7.93 -6.85 -7.83
N GLN A 200 6.94 -7.24 -8.63
CA GLN A 200 7.07 -7.89 -9.94
C GLN A 200 6.31 -7.07 -11.00
N SER A 201 6.97 -6.77 -12.11
CA SER A 201 6.48 -5.84 -13.14
C SER A 201 6.02 -6.52 -14.44
N GLN A 202 6.36 -7.80 -14.62
CA GLN A 202 6.33 -8.44 -15.93
C GLN A 202 4.93 -8.48 -16.56
N VAL A 203 3.89 -8.71 -15.75
CA VAL A 203 2.52 -8.90 -16.24
C VAL A 203 1.98 -7.62 -16.87
N ASP A 204 2.08 -6.48 -16.20
CA ASP A 204 1.69 -5.19 -16.78
C ASP A 204 2.49 -4.82 -18.03
N HIS A 205 3.82 -5.03 -18.02
CA HIS A 205 4.66 -4.84 -19.21
C HIS A 205 4.20 -5.66 -20.42
N ALA A 206 3.81 -6.93 -20.20
CA ALA A 206 3.24 -7.78 -21.23
C ALA A 206 1.87 -7.27 -21.68
N GLY A 207 1.05 -6.78 -20.74
CA GLY A 207 -0.25 -6.18 -21.01
C GLY A 207 -0.14 -4.96 -21.92
N HIS A 208 0.75 -4.01 -21.60
CA HIS A 208 0.96 -2.85 -22.44
C HIS A 208 1.45 -3.21 -23.84
N SER A 209 2.30 -4.23 -23.95
CA SER A 209 2.89 -4.65 -25.23
C SER A 209 1.93 -5.48 -26.10
N PHE A 210 1.07 -6.30 -25.48
CA PHE A 210 0.30 -7.34 -26.18
C PHE A 210 -1.19 -7.41 -25.82
N SER A 211 -1.66 -6.65 -24.83
CA SER A 211 -2.98 -6.70 -24.16
C SER A 211 -3.17 -7.87 -23.18
N GLY A 212 -4.10 -7.72 -22.23
CA GLY A 212 -4.37 -8.68 -21.16
C GLY A 212 -5.02 -10.00 -21.61
N GLY A 213 -5.48 -10.07 -22.87
CA GLY A 213 -6.02 -11.29 -23.48
C GLY A 213 -5.02 -12.06 -24.33
N SER A 214 -3.74 -11.67 -24.32
CA SER A 214 -2.69 -12.27 -25.14
C SER A 214 -2.03 -13.50 -24.50
N GLU A 215 -1.37 -14.32 -25.33
CA GLU A 215 -0.55 -15.44 -24.86
C GLU A 215 0.68 -14.94 -24.08
N GLU A 216 1.22 -13.78 -24.44
CA GLU A 216 2.35 -13.15 -23.75
C GLU A 216 1.98 -12.71 -22.32
N TYR A 217 0.79 -12.13 -22.15
CA TYR A 217 0.27 -11.81 -20.82
C TYR A 217 0.03 -13.07 -19.99
N ALA A 218 -0.59 -14.10 -20.59
CA ALA A 218 -0.78 -15.40 -19.92
C ALA A 218 0.55 -16.02 -19.47
N GLN A 219 1.57 -15.98 -20.33
CA GLN A 219 2.91 -16.47 -20.00
C GLN A 219 3.58 -15.65 -18.89
N ALA A 220 3.39 -14.32 -18.87
CA ALA A 220 3.87 -13.48 -17.78
C ALA A 220 3.22 -13.85 -16.44
N VAL A 221 1.91 -14.12 -16.42
CA VAL A 221 1.21 -14.58 -15.21
C VAL A 221 1.77 -15.91 -14.69
N ILE A 222 2.07 -16.86 -15.59
CA ILE A 222 2.71 -18.14 -15.24
C ILE A 222 4.10 -17.90 -14.63
N ASN A 223 4.90 -17.00 -15.23
CA ASN A 223 6.25 -16.70 -14.75
C ASN A 223 6.23 -16.06 -13.36
N VAL A 224 5.35 -15.07 -13.11
CA VAL A 224 5.19 -14.47 -11.77
C VAL A 224 4.71 -15.52 -10.77
N GLY A 225 3.81 -16.41 -11.16
CA GLY A 225 3.42 -17.56 -10.33
C GLY A 225 4.62 -18.41 -9.92
N ALA A 226 5.52 -18.75 -10.86
CA ALA A 226 6.73 -19.51 -10.58
C ALA A 226 7.74 -18.74 -9.70
N ASN A 227 7.82 -17.42 -9.84
CA ASN A 227 8.63 -16.54 -8.98
C ASN A 227 8.10 -16.53 -7.54
N PHE A 228 6.79 -16.32 -7.36
CA PHE A 228 6.14 -16.38 -6.06
C PHE A 228 6.32 -17.74 -5.40
N LYS A 229 6.30 -18.84 -6.18
CA LYS A 229 6.57 -20.18 -5.64
C LYS A 229 7.95 -20.26 -4.99
N GLN A 230 8.99 -19.81 -5.69
CA GLN A 230 10.36 -19.80 -5.15
C GLN A 230 10.48 -18.98 -3.86
N ILE A 231 9.81 -17.83 -3.81
CA ILE A 231 9.75 -16.98 -2.61
C ILE A 231 9.08 -17.72 -1.45
N LEU A 232 7.93 -18.35 -1.69
CA LEU A 232 7.18 -19.06 -0.65
C LEU A 232 7.88 -20.35 -0.19
N GLU A 233 8.65 -20.99 -1.06
CA GLU A 233 9.54 -22.10 -0.67
C GLU A 233 10.66 -21.61 0.26
N ALA A 234 11.22 -20.42 0.03
CA ALA A 234 12.18 -19.80 0.95
C ALA A 234 11.54 -19.42 2.29
N VAL A 235 10.30 -18.91 2.28
CA VAL A 235 9.53 -18.69 3.52
C VAL A 235 9.35 -20.01 4.27
N ALA A 236 8.89 -21.07 3.61
CA ALA A 236 8.71 -22.37 4.25
C ALA A 236 10.03 -22.93 4.83
N GLN A 237 11.16 -22.68 4.15
CA GLN A 237 12.49 -23.03 4.66
C GLN A 237 12.85 -22.22 5.92
N ALA A 238 12.57 -20.91 5.93
CA ALA A 238 12.82 -20.06 7.10
C ALA A 238 11.93 -20.49 8.29
N GLU A 239 10.62 -20.66 8.07
CA GLU A 239 9.67 -21.15 9.07
C GLU A 239 10.12 -22.50 9.66
N ALA A 240 10.64 -23.42 8.84
CA ALA A 240 11.14 -24.71 9.30
C ALA A 240 12.47 -24.61 10.09
N ALA A 241 13.28 -23.60 9.82
CA ALA A 241 14.59 -23.42 10.46
C ALA A 241 14.47 -22.72 11.82
N THR A 242 13.60 -21.71 11.94
CA THR A 242 13.50 -20.87 13.13
C THR A 242 12.27 -21.16 13.99
N GLY A 243 11.20 -21.70 13.38
CA GLY A 243 9.89 -21.84 14.02
C GLY A 243 9.03 -20.58 13.93
N ASP A 244 9.55 -19.49 13.36
CA ASP A 244 8.77 -18.27 13.12
C ASP A 244 7.66 -18.56 12.10
N ARG A 245 6.64 -17.69 12.10
CA ARG A 245 5.52 -17.76 11.16
C ARG A 245 5.47 -16.46 10.37
N TRP A 246 5.18 -16.56 9.08
CA TRP A 246 5.13 -15.40 8.21
C TRP A 246 3.69 -15.01 7.88
N THR A 247 3.39 -13.73 8.05
CA THR A 247 2.20 -13.08 7.50
C THR A 247 2.52 -12.64 6.07
N ILE A 248 1.73 -13.09 5.09
CA ILE A 248 2.00 -12.85 3.66
C ILE A 248 0.77 -12.24 3.00
N ILE A 249 0.97 -11.13 2.29
CA ILE A 249 -0.06 -10.44 1.50
C ILE A 249 0.44 -10.40 0.06
N ALA A 250 -0.31 -10.98 -0.88
CA ALA A 250 -0.08 -10.74 -2.31
C ALA A 250 -1.21 -9.90 -2.90
N VAL A 251 -0.84 -8.88 -3.68
CA VAL A 251 -1.78 -7.89 -4.22
C VAL A 251 -1.37 -7.45 -5.63
N THR A 252 -2.37 -7.06 -6.42
CA THR A 252 -2.19 -6.27 -7.64
C THR A 252 -2.76 -4.87 -7.46
N ASP A 253 -2.13 -3.88 -8.06
CA ASP A 253 -2.53 -2.48 -8.02
C ASP A 253 -3.74 -2.16 -8.91
N HIS A 254 -3.82 -2.80 -10.06
CA HIS A 254 -4.96 -2.77 -10.99
C HIS A 254 -4.98 -4.03 -11.86
N GLY A 255 -5.94 -4.09 -12.78
CA GLY A 255 -5.99 -5.08 -13.84
C GLY A 255 -5.71 -4.46 -15.21
N HIS A 256 -6.01 -5.21 -16.28
CA HIS A 256 -5.68 -4.82 -17.64
C HIS A 256 -6.79 -5.19 -18.64
N GLN A 257 -7.00 -4.35 -19.66
CA GLN A 257 -7.93 -4.59 -20.75
C GLN A 257 -7.51 -5.83 -21.57
N GLN A 258 -8.50 -6.62 -21.97
CA GLN A 258 -8.31 -7.88 -22.70
C GLN A 258 -7.92 -7.68 -24.17
N THR A 259 -8.17 -6.50 -24.73
CA THR A 259 -7.90 -6.17 -26.13
C THR A 259 -7.18 -4.83 -26.22
N VAL A 260 -6.47 -4.61 -27.33
CA VAL A 260 -5.88 -3.31 -27.62
C VAL A 260 -6.96 -2.22 -27.66
N THR A 261 -6.76 -1.16 -26.88
CA THR A 261 -7.70 -0.04 -26.76
C THR A 261 -7.74 0.80 -28.04
N LEU A 262 -6.61 0.89 -28.76
CA LEU A 262 -6.46 1.62 -30.02
C LEU A 262 -5.70 0.75 -31.03
N PRO A 263 -5.96 0.86 -32.36
CA PRO A 263 -5.21 0.10 -33.35
C PRO A 263 -3.70 0.37 -33.26
N GLY A 264 -2.91 -0.66 -32.90
CA GLY A 264 -1.46 -0.55 -32.72
C GLY A 264 -1.00 -0.03 -31.35
N PHE A 265 -1.91 0.14 -30.38
CA PHE A 265 -1.59 0.64 -29.04
C PHE A 265 -2.58 0.15 -27.98
N SER A 266 -2.07 -0.42 -26.89
CA SER A 266 -2.86 -0.72 -25.69
C SER A 266 -2.46 0.26 -24.58
N LEU A 267 -3.35 1.22 -24.26
CA LEU A 267 -3.25 1.91 -22.96
C LEU A 267 -3.31 0.87 -21.86
N GLY A 268 -4.13 -0.16 -22.06
CA GLY A 268 -4.17 -1.33 -21.20
C GLY A 268 -4.96 -1.10 -19.92
N HIS A 269 -4.71 0.01 -19.25
CA HIS A 269 -5.42 0.45 -18.06
C HIS A 269 -5.45 1.98 -17.99
N GLY A 270 -6.02 2.53 -16.91
CA GLY A 270 -6.21 3.96 -16.67
C GLY A 270 -7.68 4.40 -16.67
N PHE A 271 -8.60 3.58 -17.19
CA PHE A 271 -10.04 3.84 -17.17
C PHE A 271 -10.74 2.91 -16.15
N GLN A 272 -12.04 2.71 -16.30
CA GLN A 272 -12.88 2.07 -15.29
C GLN A 272 -13.62 0.84 -15.81
N SER A 273 -13.11 0.16 -16.85
CA SER A 273 -13.68 -1.13 -17.22
C SER A 273 -13.50 -2.15 -16.09
N PRO A 274 -14.44 -3.11 -15.92
CA PRO A 274 -14.32 -4.14 -14.89
C PRO A 274 -12.99 -4.89 -14.90
N ASN A 275 -12.37 -5.07 -16.07
CA ASN A 275 -11.05 -5.69 -16.18
C ASN A 275 -9.93 -4.79 -15.66
N GLU A 276 -10.01 -3.47 -15.87
CA GLU A 276 -9.02 -2.53 -15.36
C GLU A 276 -9.13 -2.34 -13.85
N THR A 277 -10.35 -2.29 -13.32
CA THR A 277 -10.60 -2.09 -11.89
C THR A 277 -10.47 -3.38 -11.07
N SER A 278 -10.47 -4.54 -11.73
CA SER A 278 -10.29 -5.83 -11.07
C SER A 278 -8.92 -5.90 -10.40
N SER A 279 -8.92 -6.27 -9.12
CA SER A 279 -7.73 -6.51 -8.32
C SER A 279 -7.95 -7.79 -7.49
N PHE A 280 -6.98 -8.13 -6.65
CA PHE A 280 -7.10 -9.22 -5.71
C PHE A 280 -6.22 -9.00 -4.49
N ILE A 281 -6.57 -9.69 -3.42
CA ILE A 281 -5.74 -9.81 -2.23
C ILE A 281 -5.71 -11.29 -1.83
N MET A 282 -4.52 -11.87 -1.77
CA MET A 282 -4.31 -13.18 -1.15
C MET A 282 -3.59 -12.97 0.17
N PHE A 283 -4.27 -13.31 1.26
CA PHE A 283 -3.79 -13.05 2.62
C PHE A 283 -3.57 -14.36 3.37
N SER A 284 -2.32 -14.68 3.68
CA SER A 284 -1.95 -15.77 4.58
C SER A 284 -1.50 -15.16 5.90
N LEU A 285 -2.40 -15.15 6.88
CA LEU A 285 -2.07 -14.71 8.24
C LEU A 285 -1.29 -15.79 8.98
N ALA A 286 -0.20 -15.39 9.64
CA ALA A 286 0.60 -16.28 10.47
C ALA A 286 -0.28 -17.00 11.52
N GLY A 287 -0.22 -18.34 11.55
CA GLY A 287 -0.93 -19.17 12.53
C GLY A 287 -2.45 -19.26 12.34
N ASN A 288 -2.98 -18.86 11.17
CA ASN A 288 -4.41 -18.92 10.86
C ASN A 288 -4.74 -19.95 9.76
N GLU A 289 -4.24 -21.18 9.93
CA GLU A 289 -4.45 -22.25 8.96
C GLU A 289 -5.93 -22.71 8.89
N ALA A 290 -6.75 -22.33 9.87
CA ALA A 290 -8.18 -22.69 9.91
C ALA A 290 -9.01 -22.02 8.81
N GLN A 291 -8.53 -20.90 8.24
CA GLN A 291 -9.20 -20.17 7.16
C GLN A 291 -8.58 -20.44 5.77
N ALA A 292 -7.59 -21.33 5.70
CA ALA A 292 -6.89 -21.67 4.48
C ALA A 292 -7.83 -22.23 3.40
N GLY A 293 -7.71 -21.72 2.16
CA GLY A 293 -8.61 -22.04 1.06
C GLY A 293 -9.93 -21.26 1.06
N GLY A 294 -10.08 -20.29 1.97
CA GLY A 294 -11.27 -19.46 2.09
C GLY A 294 -11.28 -18.25 1.15
N GLN A 295 -12.42 -17.58 1.13
CA GLN A 295 -12.62 -16.31 0.43
C GLN A 295 -13.06 -15.22 1.42
N ASN A 296 -12.62 -13.99 1.19
CA ASN A 296 -13.22 -12.82 1.84
C ASN A 296 -13.91 -11.94 0.78
N LEU A 297 -15.08 -11.41 1.10
CA LEU A 297 -15.90 -10.61 0.18
C LEU A 297 -15.73 -9.10 0.36
N SER A 298 -14.93 -8.67 1.34
CA SER A 298 -14.85 -7.28 1.80
C SER A 298 -13.44 -6.72 1.93
N TYR A 299 -12.39 -7.52 1.69
CA TYR A 299 -11.04 -6.95 1.63
C TYR A 299 -10.94 -5.87 0.56
N GLN A 300 -10.24 -4.80 0.89
CA GLN A 300 -9.93 -3.71 -0.03
C GLN A 300 -8.43 -3.43 -0.05
N THR A 301 -7.94 -2.91 -1.18
CA THR A 301 -6.52 -2.59 -1.37
C THR A 301 -6.00 -1.60 -0.31
N VAL A 302 -6.86 -0.70 0.17
CA VAL A 302 -6.53 0.30 1.20
C VAL A 302 -6.33 -0.30 2.60
N ASP A 303 -6.81 -1.51 2.85
CA ASP A 303 -6.70 -2.22 4.14
C ASP A 303 -5.29 -2.76 4.38
N ILE A 304 -4.43 -2.80 3.35
CA ILE A 304 -3.11 -3.46 3.41
C ILE A 304 -2.17 -2.80 4.42
N THR A 305 -2.01 -1.47 4.36
CA THR A 305 -1.15 -0.76 5.33
C THR A 305 -1.64 -0.93 6.78
N PRO A 306 -2.92 -0.70 7.12
CA PRO A 306 -3.45 -0.99 8.44
C PRO A 306 -3.23 -2.44 8.90
N THR A 307 -3.38 -3.41 7.99
CA THR A 307 -3.16 -4.84 8.26
C THR A 307 -1.71 -5.13 8.62
N ILE A 308 -0.74 -4.56 7.88
CA ILE A 308 0.70 -4.70 8.15
C ILE A 308 1.05 -4.09 9.52
N LEU A 309 0.60 -2.86 9.77
CA LEU A 309 0.87 -2.17 11.04
C LEU A 309 0.27 -2.94 12.23
N GLN A 310 -0.89 -3.55 12.05
CA GLN A 310 -1.53 -4.36 13.09
C GLN A 310 -0.73 -5.63 13.39
N ALA A 311 -0.16 -6.30 12.38
CA ALA A 311 0.69 -7.47 12.60
C ALA A 311 1.86 -7.14 13.54
N PHE A 312 2.42 -5.93 13.41
CA PHE A 312 3.46 -5.44 14.30
C PHE A 312 2.94 -4.79 15.60
N GLY A 313 1.64 -4.72 15.83
CA GLY A 313 1.06 -4.05 17.01
C GLY A 313 1.33 -2.54 17.06
N ILE A 314 1.49 -1.90 15.90
CA ILE A 314 1.69 -0.46 15.76
C ILE A 314 0.33 0.25 15.81
N PRO A 315 0.21 1.42 16.47
CA PRO A 315 -1.04 2.19 16.49
C PRO A 315 -1.50 2.60 15.09
N MET A 316 -2.80 2.48 14.82
CA MET A 316 -3.41 2.99 13.59
C MET A 316 -3.53 4.51 13.65
N ARG A 317 -3.33 5.17 12.51
CA ARG A 317 -3.77 6.56 12.34
C ARG A 317 -5.29 6.62 12.33
N ALA A 318 -5.86 7.69 12.89
CA ALA A 318 -7.31 7.90 12.91
C ALA A 318 -7.88 8.33 11.54
N ASP A 319 -7.00 8.69 10.60
CA ASP A 319 -7.36 9.16 9.27
C ASP A 319 -7.07 8.17 8.13
N PHE A 320 -6.81 6.89 8.44
CA PHE A 320 -6.86 5.84 7.44
C PHE A 320 -8.26 5.65 6.86
N ASP A 321 -8.31 5.27 5.58
CA ASP A 321 -9.55 4.80 4.96
C ASP A 321 -9.71 3.29 5.11
N GLY A 322 -8.60 2.56 5.14
CA GLY A 322 -8.60 1.12 5.34
C GLY A 322 -8.62 0.73 6.80
N VAL A 323 -8.95 -0.54 7.04
CA VAL A 323 -8.98 -1.14 8.38
C VAL A 323 -8.19 -2.46 8.39
N PRO A 324 -7.68 -2.91 9.55
CA PRO A 324 -6.94 -4.18 9.60
C PRO A 324 -7.83 -5.40 9.31
N MET A 325 -7.43 -6.20 8.33
CA MET A 325 -8.19 -7.35 7.82
C MET A 325 -8.42 -8.47 8.84
N GLN A 326 -7.64 -8.50 9.92
CA GLN A 326 -7.62 -9.57 10.92
C GLN A 326 -8.27 -9.19 12.26
N SER A 327 -8.76 -7.95 12.40
CA SER A 327 -9.46 -7.53 13.63
C SER A 327 -10.79 -6.84 13.39
N ASP A 328 -11.01 -6.28 12.19
CA ASP A 328 -12.24 -5.53 11.94
C ASP A 328 -13.44 -6.49 11.79
N PRO A 329 -14.51 -6.34 12.61
CA PRO A 329 -15.65 -7.24 12.55
C PRO A 329 -16.35 -7.29 11.20
N GLU A 330 -16.45 -6.17 10.47
CA GLU A 330 -17.15 -6.14 9.17
C GLU A 330 -16.40 -6.95 8.12
N ILE A 331 -15.06 -6.91 8.18
CA ILE A 331 -14.21 -7.74 7.33
C ILE A 331 -14.28 -9.21 7.75
N LEU A 332 -14.19 -9.51 9.05
CA LEU A 332 -14.17 -10.88 9.56
C LEU A 332 -15.51 -11.60 9.30
N ASP A 333 -16.63 -10.90 9.40
CA ASP A 333 -17.97 -11.45 9.13
C ASP A 333 -18.21 -11.74 7.64
N SER A 334 -17.34 -11.24 6.76
CA SER A 334 -17.40 -11.42 5.30
C SER A 334 -16.57 -12.61 4.80
N PHE A 335 -16.00 -13.40 5.72
CA PHE A 335 -15.33 -14.67 5.40
C PHE A 335 -16.33 -15.75 4.96
N VAL A 336 -15.97 -16.47 3.90
CA VAL A 336 -16.72 -17.61 3.39
C VAL A 336 -15.76 -18.76 3.10
N MET A 337 -16.15 -19.98 3.45
CA MET A 337 -15.45 -21.19 3.02
C MET A 337 -16.21 -21.83 1.85
N PRO A 338 -15.80 -21.59 0.59
CA PRO A 338 -16.50 -22.12 -0.57
C PRO A 338 -16.23 -23.61 -0.78
N VAL A 339 -17.16 -24.30 -1.44
CA VAL A 339 -16.96 -25.70 -1.89
C VAL A 339 -15.94 -25.76 -3.03
N ASP A 340 -15.96 -24.75 -3.91
CA ASP A 340 -15.02 -24.57 -5.01
C ASP A 340 -14.56 -23.10 -5.00
N LEU A 341 -13.34 -22.87 -4.49
CA LEU A 341 -12.77 -21.53 -4.39
C LEU A 341 -12.61 -20.88 -5.76
N LYS A 342 -12.19 -21.63 -6.79
CA LYS A 342 -11.99 -21.08 -8.13
C LYS A 342 -13.30 -20.60 -8.74
N GLN A 343 -14.37 -21.38 -8.59
CA GLN A 343 -15.70 -20.97 -9.05
C GLN A 343 -16.20 -19.75 -8.27
N ALA A 344 -16.07 -19.73 -6.93
CA ALA A 344 -16.54 -18.62 -6.11
C ALA A 344 -15.81 -17.29 -6.41
N LEU A 345 -14.50 -17.34 -6.65
CA LEU A 345 -13.71 -16.19 -7.11
C LEU A 345 -14.11 -15.75 -8.52
N THR A 346 -14.34 -16.71 -9.43
CA THR A 346 -14.82 -16.41 -10.79
C THR A 346 -16.18 -15.71 -10.77
N ASP A 347 -17.10 -16.16 -9.91
CA ASP A 347 -18.41 -15.54 -9.74
C ASP A 347 -18.31 -14.12 -9.16
N ALA A 348 -17.38 -13.90 -8.21
CA ALA A 348 -17.11 -12.57 -7.67
C ALA A 348 -16.55 -11.61 -8.75
N ILE A 349 -15.58 -12.05 -9.55
CA ILE A 349 -15.04 -11.25 -10.67
C ILE A 349 -16.14 -10.89 -11.67
N ASN A 350 -17.00 -11.85 -12.02
CA ASN A 350 -18.12 -11.63 -12.94
C ASN A 350 -19.20 -10.67 -12.41
N SER A 351 -19.16 -10.33 -11.12
CA SER A 351 -20.06 -9.34 -10.53
C SER A 351 -19.57 -7.89 -10.70
N PHE A 352 -18.32 -7.69 -11.10
CA PHE A 352 -17.75 -6.35 -11.27
C PHE A 352 -18.41 -5.60 -12.43
N GLY A 353 -18.71 -4.32 -12.19
CA GLY A 353 -19.38 -3.44 -13.13
C GLY A 353 -18.62 -2.13 -13.32
N TYR A 354 -19.21 -1.24 -14.13
CA TYR A 354 -18.72 0.12 -14.31
C TYR A 354 -19.21 1.02 -13.17
N PRO A 355 -18.50 2.12 -12.86
CA PRO A 355 -19.01 3.09 -11.90
C PRO A 355 -20.16 3.88 -12.53
N ASN A 356 -20.80 4.74 -11.75
CA ASN A 356 -21.77 5.67 -12.32
C ASN A 356 -21.09 6.59 -13.36
N ILE A 357 -21.85 7.06 -14.35
CA ILE A 357 -21.32 7.83 -15.48
C ILE A 357 -20.54 9.10 -15.06
N GLY A 358 -20.91 9.73 -13.94
CA GLY A 358 -20.21 10.90 -13.43
C GLY A 358 -18.81 10.55 -12.94
N THR A 359 -18.69 9.50 -12.13
CA THR A 359 -17.40 8.96 -11.67
C THR A 359 -16.55 8.44 -12.83
N ASP A 360 -17.16 7.74 -13.78
CA ASP A 360 -16.46 7.20 -14.96
C ASP A 360 -15.78 8.32 -15.78
N ILE A 361 -16.53 9.37 -16.10
CA ILE A 361 -15.99 10.49 -16.88
C ILE A 361 -14.96 11.28 -16.07
N MET A 362 -15.21 11.51 -14.79
CA MET A 362 -14.29 12.20 -13.89
C MET A 362 -12.92 11.49 -13.84
N LEU A 363 -12.92 10.17 -13.64
CA LEU A 363 -11.69 9.38 -13.58
C LEU A 363 -11.02 9.25 -14.94
N SER A 364 -11.79 9.17 -16.02
CA SER A 364 -11.26 9.19 -17.39
C SER A 364 -10.50 10.49 -17.68
N LEU A 365 -11.07 11.64 -17.30
CA LEU A 365 -10.40 12.94 -17.42
C LEU A 365 -9.13 13.00 -16.56
N ARG A 366 -9.20 12.48 -15.34
CA ARG A 366 -8.07 12.43 -14.42
C ARG A 366 -6.94 11.57 -14.97
N ALA A 367 -7.24 10.40 -15.52
CA ALA A 367 -6.25 9.50 -16.12
C ALA A 367 -5.60 10.11 -17.36
N LEU A 368 -6.39 10.73 -18.25
CA LEU A 368 -5.85 11.41 -19.43
C LEU A 368 -4.92 12.58 -19.06
N ALA A 369 -5.31 13.37 -18.06
CA ALA A 369 -4.49 14.49 -17.59
C ALA A 369 -3.24 14.01 -16.83
N GLY A 370 -3.38 12.98 -15.98
CA GLY A 370 -2.28 12.37 -15.23
C GLY A 370 -1.26 11.63 -16.10
N GLY A 371 -1.70 11.06 -17.21
CA GLY A 371 -0.86 10.41 -18.22
C GLY A 371 -0.30 11.35 -19.29
N ALA A 372 -0.68 12.65 -19.29
CA ALA A 372 -0.32 13.59 -20.36
C ALA A 372 1.19 13.68 -20.61
N GLY A 373 2.02 13.67 -19.56
CA GLY A 373 3.48 13.65 -19.70
C GLY A 373 3.97 12.45 -20.52
N PHE A 374 3.47 11.26 -20.22
CA PHE A 374 3.79 10.03 -20.95
C PHE A 374 3.28 10.06 -22.40
N PHE A 375 2.08 10.58 -22.65
CA PHE A 375 1.50 10.62 -24.00
C PHE A 375 2.22 11.59 -24.95
N ILE A 376 2.72 12.71 -24.42
CA ILE A 376 3.51 13.69 -25.16
C ILE A 376 4.83 13.07 -25.62
N GLU A 377 5.50 12.31 -24.75
CA GLU A 377 6.76 11.62 -25.08
C GLU A 377 6.55 10.46 -26.07
N SER A 378 5.36 9.84 -26.04
CA SER A 378 5.06 8.62 -26.80
C SER A 378 4.41 8.84 -28.18
N TYR A 379 4.25 10.09 -28.64
CA TYR A 379 3.57 10.46 -29.91
C TYR A 379 2.08 10.06 -30.00
N LEU A 380 1.40 9.88 -28.86
CA LEU A 380 0.02 9.36 -28.77
C LEU A 380 -1.07 10.44 -28.77
N LEU A 381 -0.70 11.68 -29.10
CA LEU A 381 -1.62 12.83 -29.03
C LEU A 381 -2.85 12.73 -29.95
N PRO A 382 -2.75 12.26 -31.22
CA PRO A 382 -3.92 12.29 -32.13
C PRO A 382 -5.08 11.37 -31.71
N PRO A 383 -4.87 10.09 -31.32
CA PRO A 383 -5.93 9.23 -30.82
C PRO A 383 -6.63 9.77 -29.56
N ILE A 384 -5.86 10.33 -28.61
CA ILE A 384 -6.39 10.89 -27.36
C ILE A 384 -7.24 12.13 -27.64
N SER A 385 -6.78 13.00 -28.54
CA SER A 385 -7.55 14.19 -28.94
C SER A 385 -8.91 13.82 -29.54
N ASN A 386 -8.98 12.74 -30.33
CA ASN A 386 -10.25 12.25 -30.89
C ASN A 386 -11.19 11.70 -29.81
N TYR A 387 -10.66 10.95 -28.84
CA TYR A 387 -11.48 10.44 -27.72
C TYR A 387 -12.05 11.60 -26.88
N LEU A 388 -11.23 12.60 -26.53
CA LEU A 388 -11.69 13.80 -25.85
C LEU A 388 -12.79 14.51 -26.64
N GLN A 389 -12.68 14.59 -27.98
CA GLN A 389 -13.72 15.17 -28.82
C GLN A 389 -15.07 14.45 -28.63
N THR A 390 -15.09 13.12 -28.46
CA THR A 390 -16.33 12.38 -28.23
C THR A 390 -17.01 12.73 -26.90
N ILE A 391 -16.25 13.15 -25.88
CA ILE A 391 -16.78 13.65 -24.60
C ILE A 391 -17.26 15.10 -24.76
N ILE A 392 -16.52 15.90 -25.51
CA ILE A 392 -16.88 17.29 -25.82
C ILE A 392 -18.23 17.33 -26.55
N ASP A 393 -18.43 16.43 -27.53
CA ASP A 393 -19.63 16.36 -28.35
C ASP A 393 -20.88 15.89 -27.56
N GLN A 394 -20.72 15.34 -26.35
CA GLN A 394 -21.85 14.95 -25.48
C GLN A 394 -22.48 16.14 -24.71
N ASP A 395 -21.84 17.32 -24.71
CA ASP A 395 -22.32 18.57 -24.08
C ASP A 395 -22.78 18.40 -22.61
N ILE A 396 -21.99 17.65 -21.83
CA ILE A 396 -22.26 17.40 -20.41
C ILE A 396 -21.71 18.59 -19.61
N PHE A 397 -22.58 19.24 -18.83
CA PHE A 397 -22.24 20.40 -18.01
C PHE A 397 -20.98 20.16 -17.15
N LEU A 398 -20.03 21.10 -17.20
CA LEU A 398 -18.66 21.04 -16.63
C LEU A 398 -17.72 20.00 -17.25
N ILE A 399 -18.20 18.78 -17.50
CA ILE A 399 -17.42 17.68 -18.06
C ILE A 399 -16.88 18.00 -19.46
N SER A 400 -17.73 18.46 -20.37
CA SER A 400 -17.30 18.81 -21.73
C SER A 400 -16.36 20.02 -21.72
N GLY A 401 -16.48 20.91 -20.74
CA GLY A 401 -15.54 22.01 -20.52
C GLY A 401 -14.16 21.53 -20.03
N LEU A 402 -14.13 20.55 -19.12
CA LEU A 402 -12.88 19.91 -18.68
C LEU A 402 -12.22 19.13 -19.83
N ALA A 403 -13.00 18.40 -20.63
CA ALA A 403 -12.50 17.69 -21.80
C ALA A 403 -11.93 18.66 -22.86
N GLN A 404 -12.61 19.80 -23.11
CA GLN A 404 -12.07 20.88 -23.96
C GLN A 404 -10.76 21.43 -23.39
N GLY A 405 -10.68 21.63 -22.08
CA GLY A 405 -9.45 22.07 -21.40
C GLY A 405 -8.30 21.09 -21.58
N ALA A 406 -8.54 19.80 -21.35
CA ALA A 406 -7.56 18.74 -21.56
C ALA A 406 -7.11 18.65 -23.03
N GLN A 407 -8.05 18.73 -23.98
CA GLN A 407 -7.74 18.68 -25.42
C GLN A 407 -6.95 19.92 -25.86
N TRP A 408 -7.32 21.11 -25.38
CA TRP A 408 -6.59 22.34 -25.62
C TRP A 408 -5.16 22.26 -25.11
N VAL A 409 -4.94 21.68 -23.92
CA VAL A 409 -3.59 21.49 -23.36
C VAL A 409 -2.80 20.53 -24.22
N LEU A 410 -3.33 19.34 -24.53
CA LEU A 410 -2.61 18.36 -25.35
C LEU A 410 -2.19 18.95 -26.70
N ASN A 411 -3.04 19.81 -27.29
CA ASN A 411 -2.76 20.49 -28.56
C ASN A 411 -1.83 21.72 -28.44
N THR A 412 -1.82 22.41 -27.30
CA THR A 412 -1.03 23.64 -27.08
C THR A 412 0.35 23.35 -26.50
N VAL A 413 0.47 22.30 -25.68
CA VAL A 413 1.68 21.88 -24.96
C VAL A 413 2.54 20.92 -25.81
N GLY A 414 2.13 20.57 -27.03
CA GLY A 414 2.96 19.83 -28.00
C GLY A 414 4.30 20.49 -28.38
N GLY A 415 4.64 21.64 -27.78
CA GLY A 415 5.96 22.28 -27.84
C GLY A 415 6.57 22.71 -26.48
N VAL A 416 6.00 22.38 -25.31
CA VAL A 416 6.56 22.77 -23.99
C VAL A 416 6.56 21.57 -23.01
N VAL A 417 7.62 21.53 -22.18
CA VAL A 417 8.13 20.51 -21.25
C VAL A 417 7.07 19.71 -20.45
N ALA A 418 7.36 18.42 -20.22
CA ALA A 418 6.58 17.45 -19.42
C ALA A 418 6.13 17.96 -18.03
N ASP A 419 6.86 18.91 -17.45
CA ASP A 419 6.54 19.54 -16.15
C ASP A 419 5.18 20.28 -16.19
N VAL A 420 4.89 21.01 -17.26
CA VAL A 420 3.62 21.75 -17.42
C VAL A 420 2.44 20.80 -17.56
N ALA A 421 2.63 19.68 -18.28
CA ALA A 421 1.61 18.65 -18.42
C ALA A 421 1.31 17.98 -17.06
N THR A 422 2.35 17.77 -16.25
CA THR A 422 2.24 17.20 -14.90
C THR A 422 1.50 18.16 -13.94
N ASP A 423 1.79 19.46 -13.99
CA ASP A 423 1.09 20.49 -13.20
C ASP A 423 -0.39 20.56 -13.54
N LEU A 424 -0.73 20.49 -14.83
CA LEU A 424 -2.13 20.44 -15.22
C LEU A 424 -2.79 19.12 -14.78
N GLY A 425 -2.12 17.98 -14.93
CA GLY A 425 -2.59 16.69 -14.42
C GLY A 425 -2.99 16.80 -12.95
N ARG A 426 -2.20 17.51 -12.15
CA ARG A 426 -2.52 17.81 -10.74
C ARG A 426 -3.72 18.73 -10.59
N ALA A 427 -3.81 19.81 -11.35
CA ALA A 427 -4.95 20.72 -11.29
C ALA A 427 -6.27 20.00 -11.64
N VAL A 428 -6.27 19.19 -12.71
CA VAL A 428 -7.42 18.34 -13.08
C VAL A 428 -7.67 17.30 -11.99
N GLY A 429 -6.63 16.68 -11.45
CA GLY A 429 -6.71 15.79 -10.29
C GLY A 429 -7.47 16.41 -9.13
N TYR A 430 -7.04 17.59 -8.68
CA TYR A 430 -7.69 18.31 -7.58
C TYR A 430 -9.13 18.71 -7.91
N LEU A 431 -9.38 19.26 -9.10
CA LEU A 431 -10.74 19.61 -9.55
C LEU A 431 -11.67 18.41 -9.69
N THR A 432 -11.10 17.22 -9.89
CA THR A 432 -11.83 15.95 -9.92
C THR A 432 -11.84 15.24 -8.58
N GLY A 433 -11.31 15.83 -7.50
CA GLY A 433 -11.44 15.29 -6.14
C GLY A 433 -10.21 14.57 -5.58
N ALA A 434 -9.08 14.52 -6.29
CA ALA A 434 -7.84 13.95 -5.75
C ALA A 434 -7.14 14.91 -4.78
N GLY A 435 -6.75 14.44 -3.60
CA GLY A 435 -6.01 15.23 -2.60
C GLY A 435 -6.80 16.39 -2.01
N VAL A 436 -8.14 16.31 -2.00
CA VAL A 436 -9.03 17.34 -1.44
C VAL A 436 -9.31 17.15 0.05
N ILE A 437 -8.98 15.98 0.59
CA ILE A 437 -9.12 15.64 2.01
C ILE A 437 -7.75 15.74 2.67
N ALA A 438 -7.60 16.69 3.60
CA ALA A 438 -6.39 16.86 4.39
C ALA A 438 -6.33 15.81 5.53
N PRO A 439 -5.12 15.47 6.02
CA PRO A 439 -4.98 14.57 7.17
C PRO A 439 -5.54 15.21 8.44
N ASN A 440 -6.11 14.37 9.32
CA ASN A 440 -6.53 14.78 10.66
C ASN A 440 -5.41 14.58 11.67
N ASP A 441 -4.62 13.51 11.49
CA ASP A 441 -3.45 13.24 12.30
C ASP A 441 -2.26 14.00 11.72
N ALA A 442 -1.44 14.60 12.58
CA ALA A 442 -0.25 15.30 12.13
C ALA A 442 0.67 14.36 11.30
N PRO A 443 1.45 14.91 10.36
CA PRO A 443 2.58 14.21 9.79
C PRO A 443 3.52 13.72 10.91
N LEU A 444 4.29 12.67 10.62
CA LEU A 444 5.31 12.20 11.57
C LEU A 444 6.29 13.34 11.87
N PRO A 445 6.74 13.47 13.14
CA PRO A 445 7.70 14.49 13.50
C PRO A 445 9.03 14.29 12.76
N LEU A 446 9.81 15.35 12.63
CA LEU A 446 11.14 15.20 12.04
C LEU A 446 12.06 14.42 13.01
N PRO A 447 12.98 13.57 12.49
CA PRO A 447 13.94 12.86 13.32
C PRO A 447 14.73 13.80 14.23
N GLY A 448 14.92 13.40 15.49
CA GLY A 448 15.69 14.15 16.47
C GLY A 448 14.95 15.34 17.09
N VAL A 449 13.70 15.60 16.73
CA VAL A 449 12.82 16.51 17.48
C VAL A 449 12.19 15.69 18.61
N ALA A 450 12.52 16.00 19.87
CA ALA A 450 11.90 15.33 21.00
C ALA A 450 10.38 15.59 20.97
N GLU A 451 9.56 14.54 20.99
CA GLU A 451 8.13 14.68 21.28
C GLU A 451 7.99 15.29 22.67
N TYR A 452 7.64 16.57 22.73
CA TYR A 452 7.39 17.25 23.98
C TYR A 452 6.03 16.79 24.51
N THR A 453 6.02 15.72 25.30
CA THR A 453 4.82 15.20 25.98
C THR A 453 4.50 15.96 27.28
N GLY A 454 5.26 17.02 27.60
CA GLY A 454 4.98 17.90 28.73
C GLY A 454 3.81 18.84 28.41
N SER A 455 2.80 18.88 29.28
CA SER A 455 1.75 19.90 29.19
C SER A 455 2.39 21.29 29.23
N LEU A 456 1.83 22.24 28.47
CA LEU A 456 2.25 23.65 28.47
C LEU A 456 2.27 24.24 29.89
N GLU A 457 1.46 23.68 30.79
CA GLU A 457 1.38 24.01 32.22
C GLU A 457 2.65 23.61 32.99
N ALA A 458 3.32 22.51 32.63
CA ALA A 458 4.58 22.11 33.25
C ALA A 458 5.74 23.07 32.88
N LEU A 459 5.72 23.63 31.66
CA LEU A 459 6.69 24.63 31.21
C LEU A 459 6.49 25.98 31.91
N LEU A 460 5.25 26.33 32.25
CA LEU A 460 4.89 27.58 32.92
C LEU A 460 5.02 27.49 34.46
N ALA A 461 5.03 26.29 35.03
CA ALA A 461 5.21 26.08 36.47
C ALA A 461 6.66 26.27 36.92
N ASP A 462 7.65 26.06 36.03
CA ASP A 462 9.08 26.05 36.38
C ASP A 462 9.81 27.38 36.12
N HIS A 463 9.08 28.41 35.67
CA HIS A 463 9.58 29.77 35.49
C HIS A 463 8.81 30.77 36.35
N ALA A 464 8.92 30.61 37.67
CA ALA A 464 8.84 31.75 38.57
C ALA A 464 10.07 32.64 38.33
N VAL A 465 10.00 33.47 37.28
CA VAL A 465 11.01 34.49 36.99
C VAL A 465 10.99 35.50 38.13
N VAL A 466 11.96 35.38 39.02
CA VAL A 466 12.38 36.48 39.89
C VAL A 466 12.91 37.57 38.95
N ALA A 467 12.14 38.65 38.79
CA ALA A 467 12.56 39.81 38.03
C ALA A 467 13.83 40.40 38.66
N PRO A 468 14.95 40.53 37.92
CA PRO A 468 16.08 41.28 38.40
C PRO A 468 15.82 42.78 38.24
N ASP A 469 16.20 43.52 39.28
CA ASP A 469 16.22 44.98 39.37
C ASP A 469 17.05 45.58 38.23
N LEU A 470 16.40 46.31 37.32
CA LEU A 470 17.06 46.99 36.20
C LEU A 470 17.52 48.38 36.64
N GLY A 471 18.72 48.42 37.25
CA GLY A 471 19.52 49.64 37.38
C GLY A 471 20.37 49.86 36.13
N ASP A 472 20.18 51.05 35.53
CA ASP A 472 21.07 51.75 34.60
C ASP A 472 21.77 50.95 33.49
N SER A 473 21.30 51.10 32.26
CA SER A 473 22.20 51.44 31.13
C SER A 473 21.41 51.84 29.88
N ASP A 474 21.77 53.01 29.37
CA ASP A 474 21.28 53.67 28.17
C ASP A 474 21.33 52.76 26.93
N LEU A 475 20.20 52.66 26.22
CA LEU A 475 20.12 52.24 24.82
C LEU A 475 19.42 53.33 24.01
N PRO A 476 20.02 53.84 22.92
CA PRO A 476 19.40 54.89 22.11
C PRO A 476 18.28 54.29 21.24
N ALA A 477 17.12 54.92 21.34
CA ALA A 477 15.97 54.70 20.46
C ALA A 477 16.32 55.09 19.02
N LEU A 478 15.93 54.25 18.05
CA LEU A 478 15.61 54.66 16.68
C LEU A 478 14.80 53.53 16.02
N VAL A 479 13.51 53.54 16.30
CA VAL A 479 12.48 53.03 15.39
C VAL A 479 11.72 54.27 14.94
N ASP A 480 11.63 54.49 13.64
CA ASP A 480 10.63 55.39 13.04
C ASP A 480 9.83 54.58 12.03
N LEU A 481 8.82 53.89 12.56
CA LEU A 481 7.71 53.29 11.84
C LEU A 481 6.59 54.34 11.94
N ASP A 482 6.50 55.23 10.95
CA ASP A 482 5.28 55.93 10.50
C ASP A 482 5.57 57.30 9.84
N THR A 483 6.15 57.27 8.65
CA THR A 483 5.80 58.19 7.55
C THR A 483 5.18 57.32 6.46
N LEU A 484 3.92 56.88 6.50
CA LEU A 484 2.64 57.59 6.56
C LEU A 484 2.50 58.67 5.47
N LEU A 485 1.82 58.26 4.39
CA LEU A 485 1.13 59.02 3.33
C LEU A 485 1.98 59.70 2.25
N GLY A 486 2.12 58.97 1.13
CA GLY A 486 2.41 59.48 -0.22
C GLY A 486 1.89 58.50 -1.26
#